data_AF-A0A920EG23-F1
#
_entry.id   AF-A0A920EG23-F1
#
_cell.length_a   1.000
_cell.length_b   1.000
_cell.length_c   1.000
_cell.angle_alpha   90.00
_cell.angle_beta   90.00
_cell.angle_gamma   90.00
#
_symmetry.space_group_name_H-M   'P 1'
#
loop_
_entity.id
_entity.type
_entity.pdbx_description
1 polymer ?
#
loop_
_entity_poly.entity_id
_entity_poly.type
_entity_poly.pdbx_seq_one_letter_code
_entity_poly.pdbx_strand_id
1 'polypeptide(L)'
;MTIDEEIELIKQTDVSELREFYHTFMHSNSFNGAVVGDFNKQIIETKLNKLTGGWETKVPYQRIQTRVANKETINKLIDTPDKAGAAFGALHTFALRDDNPDYPALMMANQMFGGGFISSRLANRLRQQDGLSYGARSFLTVGSFDENATLVHTPSVRLKI
;
A
#
# COMPACT_ATOMS: atom_id res chain seq x y z
N MET A 1 -19.21 4.17 3.31
CA MET A 1 -18.89 5.57 3.57
C MET A 1 -18.65 6.25 2.23
N THR A 2 -19.30 7.38 1.98
CA THR A 2 -19.11 8.20 0.77
C THR A 2 -17.95 9.17 0.98
N ILE A 3 -17.49 9.82 -0.11
CA ILE A 3 -16.44 10.85 -0.02
C ILE A 3 -16.91 12.04 0.83
N ASP A 4 -18.18 12.44 0.70
CA ASP A 4 -18.73 13.57 1.47
C ASP A 4 -18.79 13.25 2.97
N GLU A 5 -19.13 12.00 3.33
CA GLU A 5 -19.09 11.52 4.72
C GLU A 5 -17.66 11.53 5.27
N GLU A 6 -16.66 11.10 4.48
CA GLU A 6 -15.23 11.16 4.86
C GLU A 6 -14.77 12.61 5.10
N ILE A 7 -15.14 13.53 4.20
CA ILE A 7 -14.78 14.95 4.32
C ILE A 7 -15.38 15.54 5.60
N GLU A 8 -16.62 15.23 5.91
CA GLU A 8 -17.29 15.75 7.09
C GLU A 8 -16.67 15.21 8.38
N LEU A 9 -16.34 13.90 8.42
CA LEU A 9 -15.62 13.31 9.56
C LEU A 9 -14.26 13.97 9.80
N ILE A 10 -13.50 14.26 8.74
CA ILE A 10 -12.21 14.96 8.85
C ILE A 10 -12.40 16.37 9.41
N LYS A 11 -13.42 17.10 8.95
CA LYS A 11 -13.71 18.46 9.45
C LYS A 11 -14.12 18.49 10.92
N GLN A 12 -14.77 17.42 11.39
CA GLN A 12 -15.23 17.28 12.77
C GLN A 12 -14.14 16.80 13.73
N THR A 13 -13.00 16.32 13.21
CA THR A 13 -11.90 15.80 14.03
C THR A 13 -11.32 16.89 14.92
N ASP A 14 -11.29 16.67 16.24
CA ASP A 14 -10.76 17.61 17.22
C ASP A 14 -9.33 17.27 17.67
N VAL A 15 -8.58 18.29 18.08
CA VAL A 15 -7.21 18.11 18.60
C VAL A 15 -7.19 17.27 19.87
N SER A 16 -8.23 17.31 20.70
CA SER A 16 -8.35 16.47 21.89
C SER A 16 -8.45 14.98 21.54
N GLU A 17 -9.21 14.62 20.49
CA GLU A 17 -9.33 13.25 20.00
C GLU A 17 -7.98 12.73 19.47
N LEU A 18 -7.24 13.58 18.75
CA LEU A 18 -5.89 13.24 18.29
C LEU A 18 -4.91 13.03 19.45
N ARG A 19 -4.99 13.85 20.50
CA ARG A 19 -4.18 13.67 21.71
C ARG A 19 -4.57 12.38 22.43
N GLU A 20 -5.85 12.10 22.55
CA GLU A 20 -6.33 10.86 23.16
C GLU A 20 -5.86 9.63 22.37
N PHE A 21 -5.97 9.65 21.05
CA PHE A 21 -5.44 8.61 20.17
C PHE A 21 -3.94 8.41 20.40
N TYR A 22 -3.16 9.49 20.41
CA TYR A 22 -1.72 9.44 20.67
C TYR A 22 -1.42 8.81 22.04
N HIS A 23 -2.07 9.27 23.10
CA HIS A 23 -1.83 8.74 24.44
C HIS A 23 -2.31 7.30 24.63
N THR A 24 -3.25 6.83 23.82
CA THR A 24 -3.81 5.48 23.89
C THR A 24 -3.00 4.47 23.08
N PHE A 25 -2.57 4.83 21.87
CA PHE A 25 -1.97 3.89 20.92
C PHE A 25 -0.46 4.10 20.69
N MET A 26 0.06 5.33 20.84
CA MET A 26 1.44 5.64 20.46
C MET A 26 2.47 5.38 21.58
N HIS A 27 2.02 5.15 22.83
CA HIS A 27 2.87 4.66 23.93
C HIS A 27 2.88 3.13 24.04
N SER A 28 2.67 2.41 22.94
CA SER A 28 2.54 0.95 23.00
C SER A 28 3.87 0.23 23.24
N ASN A 29 3.78 -0.94 23.87
CA ASN A 29 4.88 -1.87 24.12
C ASN A 29 5.20 -2.71 22.88
N SER A 30 4.57 -2.42 21.74
CA SER A 30 4.69 -3.15 20.47
C SER A 30 5.29 -2.24 19.40
N PHE A 31 6.54 -1.83 19.63
CA PHE A 31 7.32 -1.06 18.68
C PHE A 31 8.36 -1.95 18.00
N ASN A 32 8.46 -1.84 16.67
CA ASN A 32 9.53 -2.44 15.88
C ASN A 32 10.34 -1.32 15.24
N GLY A 33 11.65 -1.32 15.45
CA GLY A 33 12.57 -0.36 14.87
C GLY A 33 13.80 -1.07 14.29
N ALA A 34 14.40 -0.47 13.26
CA ALA A 34 15.65 -0.93 12.67
C ALA A 34 16.64 0.22 12.61
N VAL A 35 17.89 -0.04 12.99
CA VAL A 35 19.00 0.91 12.87
C VAL A 35 20.04 0.26 11.96
N VAL A 36 20.38 0.94 10.87
CA VAL A 36 21.30 0.42 9.84
C VAL A 36 22.36 1.47 9.57
N GLY A 37 23.64 1.07 9.66
CA GLY A 37 24.79 1.95 9.43
C GLY A 37 25.95 1.64 10.37
N ASP A 38 26.91 2.57 10.42
CA ASP A 38 28.03 2.53 11.35
C ASP A 38 27.64 3.20 12.67
N PHE A 39 27.47 2.40 13.71
CA PHE A 39 27.12 2.90 15.04
C PHE A 39 27.62 1.95 16.13
N ASN A 40 27.80 2.50 17.33
CA ASN A 40 28.01 1.69 18.52
C ASN A 40 26.65 1.21 19.07
N LYS A 41 26.46 -0.11 19.09
CA LYS A 41 25.23 -0.77 19.55
C LYS A 41 24.84 -0.34 20.97
N GLN A 42 25.78 -0.34 21.91
CA GLN A 42 25.52 -0.03 23.32
C GLN A 42 25.04 1.42 23.52
N ILE A 43 25.60 2.38 22.78
CA ILE A 43 25.16 3.78 22.82
C ILE A 43 23.72 3.91 22.32
N ILE A 44 23.39 3.24 21.21
CA ILE A 44 22.04 3.29 20.63
C ILE A 44 21.02 2.61 21.54
N GLU A 45 21.32 1.43 22.06
CA GLU A 45 20.46 0.72 23.01
C GLU A 45 20.18 1.57 24.24
N THR A 46 21.22 2.21 24.81
CA THR A 46 21.05 3.10 25.98
C THR A 46 20.10 4.26 25.68
N LYS A 47 20.26 4.90 24.52
CA LYS A 47 19.39 6.02 24.11
C LYS A 47 17.96 5.57 23.86
N LEU A 48 17.77 4.45 23.15
CA LEU A 48 16.44 3.91 22.86
C LEU A 48 15.71 3.48 24.13
N ASN A 49 16.40 2.80 25.03
CA ASN A 49 15.85 2.42 26.34
C ASN A 49 15.48 3.65 27.17
N LYS A 50 16.29 4.72 27.13
CA LYS A 50 15.95 5.98 27.81
C LYS A 50 14.71 6.66 27.19
N LEU A 51 14.55 6.61 25.87
CA LEU A 51 13.41 7.23 25.17
C LEU A 51 12.10 6.45 25.35
N THR A 52 12.18 5.12 25.41
CA THR A 52 11.02 4.21 25.39
C THR A 52 10.72 3.57 26.74
N GLY A 53 11.64 3.64 27.71
CA GLY A 53 11.50 2.94 28.99
C GLY A 53 10.36 3.41 29.89
N GLY A 54 9.75 4.56 29.59
CA GLY A 54 8.55 5.07 30.27
C GLY A 54 7.26 4.89 29.47
N TRP A 55 7.27 4.17 28.35
CA TRP A 55 6.07 3.94 27.56
C TRP A 55 5.17 2.89 28.26
N GLU A 56 3.90 3.24 28.42
CA GLU A 56 2.89 2.39 29.03
C GLU A 56 1.75 2.12 28.04
N THR A 57 1.41 0.85 27.88
CA THR A 57 0.32 0.43 27.00
C THR A 57 -1.01 0.48 27.71
N LYS A 58 -1.96 1.27 27.19
CA LYS A 58 -3.36 1.25 27.63
C LYS A 58 -4.20 0.15 26.98
N VAL A 59 -3.84 -0.24 25.75
CA VAL A 59 -4.58 -1.25 24.96
C VAL A 59 -3.60 -2.29 24.45
N PRO A 60 -3.78 -3.58 24.78
CA PRO A 60 -2.87 -4.62 24.32
C PRO A 60 -2.86 -4.68 22.79
N TYR A 61 -1.67 -4.88 22.22
CA TYR A 61 -1.55 -5.05 20.78
C TYR A 61 -2.24 -6.34 20.33
N GLN A 62 -3.11 -6.22 19.34
CA GLN A 62 -3.64 -7.34 18.59
C GLN A 62 -3.51 -7.03 17.10
N ARG A 63 -2.84 -7.90 16.36
CA ARG A 63 -2.73 -7.77 14.90
C ARG A 63 -4.11 -7.98 14.26
N ILE A 64 -4.49 -7.06 13.39
CA ILE A 64 -5.67 -7.23 12.53
C ILE A 64 -5.30 -8.25 11.45
N GLN A 65 -5.96 -9.41 11.49
CA GLN A 65 -5.81 -10.44 10.45
C GLN A 65 -6.60 -10.03 9.21
N THR A 66 -5.98 -10.15 8.05
CA THR A 66 -6.61 -9.90 6.76
C THR A 66 -6.75 -11.22 5.99
N ARG A 67 -7.74 -11.28 5.10
CA ARG A 67 -7.95 -12.40 4.20
C ARG A 67 -8.47 -11.89 2.87
N VAL A 68 -8.28 -12.69 1.83
CA VAL A 68 -8.94 -12.43 0.54
C VAL A 68 -10.45 -12.40 0.77
N ALA A 69 -11.06 -11.26 0.50
CA ALA A 69 -12.50 -11.12 0.58
C ALA A 69 -13.12 -11.69 -0.71
N ASN A 70 -14.16 -12.51 -0.56
CA ASN A 70 -15.00 -12.86 -1.70
C ASN A 70 -15.88 -11.65 -2.04
N LYS A 71 -15.52 -10.91 -3.09
CA LYS A 71 -16.23 -9.73 -3.56
C LYS A 71 -16.61 -9.93 -5.01
N GLU A 72 -17.81 -9.47 -5.36
CA GLU A 72 -18.23 -9.40 -6.75
C GLU A 72 -17.26 -8.55 -7.57
N THR A 73 -17.11 -8.91 -8.84
CA THR A 73 -16.30 -8.12 -9.77
C THR A 73 -16.94 -6.75 -9.98
N ILE A 74 -16.16 -5.70 -9.76
CA ILE A 74 -16.61 -4.32 -9.98
C ILE A 74 -16.03 -3.85 -11.31
N ASN A 75 -16.90 -3.49 -12.25
CA ASN A 75 -16.54 -2.75 -13.45
C ASN A 75 -17.31 -1.43 -13.44
N LYS A 76 -16.63 -0.34 -13.07
CA LYS A 76 -17.24 0.97 -12.88
C LYS A 76 -16.51 2.01 -13.71
N LEU A 77 -17.28 2.75 -14.52
CA LEU A 77 -16.84 3.99 -15.14
C LEU A 77 -17.20 5.14 -14.20
N ILE A 78 -16.24 6.02 -13.96
CA ILE A 78 -16.46 7.28 -13.25
C ILE A 78 -16.22 8.39 -14.26
N ASP A 79 -17.27 9.16 -14.56
CA ASP A 79 -17.15 10.30 -15.45
C ASP A 79 -16.45 11.45 -14.72
N THR A 80 -15.41 11.99 -15.35
CA THR A 80 -14.60 13.10 -14.84
C THR A 80 -14.51 14.15 -15.95
N PRO A 81 -15.58 14.94 -16.17
CA PRO A 81 -15.71 15.80 -17.35
C PRO A 81 -14.68 16.93 -17.41
N ASP A 82 -14.09 17.30 -16.27
CA ASP A 82 -13.02 18.27 -16.12
C ASP A 82 -11.62 17.70 -16.39
N LYS A 83 -11.51 16.38 -16.61
CA LYS A 83 -10.24 15.69 -16.80
C LYS A 83 -9.97 15.42 -18.29
N ALA A 84 -8.90 16.03 -18.80
CA ALA A 84 -8.47 15.89 -20.21
C ALA A 84 -7.96 14.48 -20.62
N GLY A 85 -7.94 13.49 -19.72
CA GLY A 85 -7.43 12.15 -19.98
C GLY A 85 -8.05 11.10 -19.06
N ALA A 86 -8.03 9.84 -19.49
CA ALA A 86 -8.62 8.75 -18.74
C ALA A 86 -7.60 8.12 -17.77
N ALA A 87 -8.08 7.69 -16.60
CA ALA A 87 -7.32 6.79 -15.74
C ALA A 87 -8.01 5.43 -15.75
N PHE A 88 -7.22 4.37 -15.94
CA PHE A 88 -7.69 3.01 -15.79
C PHE A 88 -6.94 2.36 -14.64
N GLY A 89 -7.67 1.62 -13.82
CA GLY A 89 -7.13 0.84 -12.71
C GLY A 89 -7.85 -0.48 -12.63
N ALA A 90 -7.08 -1.56 -12.49
CA ALA A 90 -7.59 -2.88 -12.18
C ALA A 90 -6.83 -3.43 -10.97
N LEU A 91 -7.55 -4.16 -10.12
CA LEU A 91 -7.05 -4.78 -8.90
C LEU A 91 -7.51 -6.22 -8.87
N HIS A 92 -6.57 -7.14 -8.68
CA HIS A 92 -6.83 -8.53 -8.36
C HIS A 92 -6.35 -8.82 -6.95
N THR A 93 -7.15 -9.56 -6.19
CA THR A 93 -6.79 -10.05 -4.85
C THR A 93 -6.80 -11.57 -4.84
N PHE A 94 -5.76 -12.19 -4.29
CA PHE A 94 -5.64 -13.65 -4.26
C PHE A 94 -4.81 -14.12 -3.06
N ALA A 95 -4.97 -15.39 -2.70
CA ALA A 95 -4.30 -15.96 -1.52
C ALA A 95 -2.85 -16.27 -1.88
N LEU A 96 -1.93 -15.49 -1.32
CA LEU A 96 -0.49 -15.70 -1.43
C LEU A 96 0.20 -15.00 -0.26
N ARG A 97 1.22 -15.65 0.31
CA ARG A 97 2.16 -15.09 1.28
C ARG A 97 3.58 -15.24 0.71
N ASP A 98 4.51 -14.46 1.22
CA ASP A 98 5.89 -14.39 0.71
C ASP A 98 6.72 -15.68 0.92
N ASP A 99 6.25 -16.63 1.72
CA ASP A 99 6.85 -17.96 1.89
C ASP A 99 6.25 -19.03 0.96
N ASN A 100 5.30 -18.66 0.10
CA ASN A 100 4.75 -19.56 -0.91
C ASN A 100 5.81 -19.86 -2.00
N PRO A 101 5.96 -21.13 -2.44
CA PRO A 101 6.97 -21.50 -3.44
C PRO A 101 6.81 -20.78 -4.79
N ASP A 102 5.61 -20.32 -5.14
CA ASP A 102 5.33 -19.60 -6.38
C ASP A 102 5.63 -18.09 -6.28
N TYR A 103 5.87 -17.56 -5.08
CA TYR A 103 6.11 -16.13 -4.89
C TYR A 103 7.27 -15.58 -5.75
N PRO A 104 8.45 -16.22 -5.81
CA PRO A 104 9.54 -15.76 -6.67
C PRO A 104 9.16 -15.73 -8.16
N ALA A 105 8.40 -16.73 -8.62
CA ALA A 105 7.93 -16.81 -10.00
C ALA A 105 6.95 -15.67 -10.32
N LEU A 106 6.03 -15.35 -9.40
CA LEU A 106 5.08 -14.24 -9.53
C LEU A 106 5.77 -12.87 -9.51
N MET A 107 6.81 -12.70 -8.69
CA MET A 107 7.62 -11.47 -8.72
C MET A 107 8.26 -11.24 -10.09
N MET A 108 8.86 -12.30 -10.66
CA MET A 108 9.46 -12.24 -12.00
C MET A 108 8.41 -12.00 -13.08
N ALA A 109 7.25 -12.66 -12.99
CA ALA A 109 6.14 -12.45 -13.91
C ALA A 109 5.65 -11.00 -13.87
N ASN A 110 5.46 -10.42 -12.68
CA ASN A 110 5.09 -9.01 -12.52
C ASN A 110 6.17 -8.07 -13.10
N GLN A 111 7.45 -8.37 -12.87
CA GLN A 111 8.56 -7.59 -13.41
C GLN A 111 8.52 -7.54 -14.94
N MET A 112 8.29 -8.67 -15.60
CA MET A 112 8.17 -8.75 -17.06
C MET A 112 6.88 -8.10 -17.57
N PHE A 113 5.77 -8.25 -16.85
CA PHE A 113 4.47 -7.76 -17.25
C PHE A 113 4.38 -6.23 -17.21
N GLY A 114 4.65 -5.62 -16.05
CA GLY A 114 4.47 -4.17 -15.84
C GLY A 114 5.31 -3.54 -14.72
N GLY A 115 6.08 -4.33 -13.96
CA GLY A 115 6.96 -3.83 -12.89
C GLY A 115 8.27 -3.25 -13.41
N GLY A 116 8.80 -3.76 -14.53
CA GLY A 116 10.09 -3.39 -15.10
C GLY A 116 10.17 -2.04 -15.83
N PHE A 117 9.31 -1.08 -15.50
CA PHE A 117 9.25 0.24 -16.16
C PHE A 117 9.14 0.13 -17.69
N ILE A 118 10.11 0.67 -18.46
CA ILE A 118 9.99 0.89 -19.92
C ILE A 118 10.14 -0.40 -20.73
N SER A 119 10.92 -1.37 -20.26
CA SER A 119 11.12 -2.65 -20.95
C SER A 119 10.01 -3.68 -20.65
N SER A 120 9.08 -3.35 -19.75
CA SER A 120 7.93 -4.22 -19.45
C SER A 120 6.98 -4.34 -20.65
N ARG A 121 6.27 -5.47 -20.74
CA ARG A 121 5.30 -5.72 -21.82
C ARG A 121 4.23 -4.62 -21.89
N LEU A 122 3.74 -4.20 -20.73
CA LEU A 122 2.68 -3.20 -20.63
C LEU A 122 3.14 -1.83 -21.12
N ALA A 123 4.33 -1.37 -20.72
CA ALA A 123 4.88 -0.10 -21.18
C ALA A 123 5.27 -0.14 -22.66
N ASN A 124 5.89 -1.23 -23.13
CA ASN A 124 6.22 -1.39 -24.55
C ASN A 124 4.95 -1.28 -25.41
N ARG A 125 3.90 -2.01 -25.06
CA ARG A 125 2.66 -1.99 -25.82
C ARG A 125 1.96 -0.62 -25.79
N LEU A 126 1.65 -0.11 -24.59
CA LEU A 126 0.78 1.06 -24.46
C LEU A 126 1.50 2.40 -24.69
N ARG A 127 2.81 2.47 -24.42
CA ARG A 127 3.59 3.70 -24.61
C ARG A 127 4.37 3.70 -25.92
N GLN A 128 5.12 2.64 -26.22
CA GLN A 128 6.05 2.67 -27.35
C GLN A 128 5.35 2.35 -28.68
N GLN A 129 4.51 1.31 -28.70
CA GLN A 129 3.84 0.89 -29.93
C GLN A 129 2.60 1.73 -30.22
N ASP A 130 1.68 1.83 -29.24
CA ASP A 130 0.36 2.41 -29.49
C ASP A 130 0.29 3.92 -29.17
N GLY A 131 1.22 4.43 -28.35
CA GLY A 131 1.26 5.84 -27.94
C GLY A 131 0.02 6.31 -27.15
N LEU A 132 -0.64 5.38 -26.45
CA LEU A 132 -1.87 5.61 -25.69
C LEU A 132 -1.59 6.12 -24.28
N SER A 133 -0.42 5.80 -23.72
CA SER A 133 -0.09 6.04 -22.33
C SER A 133 1.31 6.61 -22.15
N TYR A 134 1.45 7.62 -21.28
CA TYR A 134 2.78 8.05 -20.81
C TYR A 134 3.39 7.08 -19.80
N GLY A 135 2.56 6.30 -19.11
CA GLY A 135 2.99 5.40 -18.05
C GLY A 135 1.97 4.30 -17.82
N ALA A 136 2.43 3.06 -17.98
CA ALA A 136 1.65 1.87 -17.67
C ALA A 136 2.51 0.94 -16.82
N ARG A 137 1.96 0.53 -15.67
CA ARG A 137 2.67 -0.24 -14.65
C ARG A 137 1.78 -1.28 -14.00
N SER A 138 2.42 -2.27 -13.39
CA SER A 138 1.80 -3.20 -12.45
C SER A 138 2.58 -3.27 -11.13
N PHE A 139 1.85 -3.50 -10.05
CA PHE A 139 2.37 -3.59 -8.69
C PHE A 139 1.83 -4.86 -8.04
N LEU A 140 2.73 -5.78 -7.69
CA LEU A 140 2.43 -6.95 -6.89
C LEU A 140 2.78 -6.65 -5.43
N THR A 141 1.80 -6.78 -4.54
CA THR A 141 1.99 -6.65 -3.09
C THR A 141 1.70 -8.00 -2.44
N VAL A 142 2.67 -8.51 -1.69
CA VAL A 142 2.56 -9.78 -0.96
C VAL A 142 3.09 -9.54 0.45
N GLY A 143 2.33 -9.96 1.46
CA GLY A 143 2.70 -9.79 2.86
C GLY A 143 3.34 -11.05 3.45
N SER A 144 3.90 -10.89 4.66
CA SER A 144 4.54 -11.99 5.42
C SER A 144 3.65 -12.60 6.50
N PHE A 145 2.46 -12.04 6.74
CA PHE A 145 1.60 -12.45 7.86
C PHE A 145 0.37 -13.23 7.41
N ASP A 146 -0.36 -12.72 6.42
CA ASP A 146 -1.59 -13.30 5.90
C ASP A 146 -1.45 -13.64 4.42
N GLU A 147 -2.14 -14.69 3.99
CA GLU A 147 -2.30 -15.03 2.58
C GLU A 147 -3.30 -14.07 1.91
N ASN A 148 -2.81 -12.87 1.60
CA ASN A 148 -3.62 -11.82 1.02
C ASN A 148 -2.73 -10.92 0.14
N ALA A 149 -2.59 -11.31 -1.11
CA ALA A 149 -1.81 -10.57 -2.09
C ALA A 149 -2.71 -9.74 -3.00
N THR A 150 -2.14 -8.65 -3.52
CA THR A 150 -2.78 -7.80 -4.52
C THR A 150 -1.90 -7.64 -5.75
N LEU A 151 -2.52 -7.70 -6.93
CA LEU A 151 -1.92 -7.28 -8.18
C LEU A 151 -2.73 -6.10 -8.73
N VAL A 152 -2.11 -4.94 -8.77
CA VAL A 152 -2.70 -3.70 -9.29
C VAL A 152 -2.05 -3.36 -10.62
N HIS A 153 -2.82 -2.91 -11.60
CA HIS A 153 -2.28 -2.34 -12.84
C HIS A 153 -3.02 -1.05 -13.19
N THR A 154 -2.23 -0.01 -13.47
CA THR A 154 -2.72 1.36 -13.67
C THR A 154 -2.06 2.00 -14.90
N PRO A 155 -2.53 1.69 -16.11
CA PRO A 155 -2.24 2.50 -17.28
C PRO A 155 -2.94 3.86 -17.18
N SER A 156 -2.15 4.93 -17.22
CA SER A 156 -2.66 6.29 -17.41
C SER A 156 -2.80 6.55 -18.90
N VAL A 157 -4.02 6.63 -19.42
CA VAL A 157 -4.28 6.73 -20.87
C VAL A 157 -4.68 8.15 -21.23
N ARG A 158 -4.01 8.75 -22.21
CA ARG A 158 -4.60 9.91 -22.88
C ARG A 158 -5.48 9.34 -23.99
N LEU A 159 -6.80 9.53 -23.86
CA LEU A 159 -7.67 9.34 -25.01
C LEU A 159 -7.20 10.34 -26.07
N LYS A 160 -6.74 9.84 -27.22
CA LYS A 160 -6.64 10.69 -28.41
C LYS A 160 -8.08 11.07 -28.72
N ILE A 161 -8.43 12.31 -28.41
CA ILE A 161 -9.64 12.96 -28.92
C ILE A 161 -9.44 13.16 -30.42
#